data_AF-A0A2W4NK65-F1
#
_entry.id   AF-A0A2W4NK65-F1
#
_cell.length_a   1.000
_cell.length_b   1.000
_cell.length_c   1.000
_cell.angle_alpha   90.00
_cell.angle_beta   90.00
_cell.angle_gamma   90.00
#
_symmetry.space_group_name_H-M   'P 1'
#
loop_
_entity.id
_entity.type
_entity.pdbx_description
1 polymer ?
#
loop_
_entity_poly.entity_id
_entity_poly.type
_entity_poly.pdbx_seq_one_letter_code
_entity_poly.pdbx_strand_id
1 'polypeptide(L)'
;MRRIYVGLLLLTLVLTACGGGDTAVADPPAARPFETSGSEQVDALIADWREVAWEAMLRDGVKPETKEEKIFLSTASLAEIQEHYESLTSNGWWRLQRMPGLSGDVLLTGYEHGTTSLVVGAVDASAYGGEGTVIYTLKGTK
;
A
#
# COMPACT_ATOMS: atom_id res chain seq x y z
N MET A 1 -36.57 45.62 29.44
CA MET A 1 -37.42 44.81 28.55
C MET A 1 -36.50 44.29 27.44
N ARG A 2 -36.03 43.03 27.38
CA ARG A 2 -36.61 41.68 27.51
C ARG A 2 -37.32 41.16 26.23
N ARG A 3 -36.52 40.68 25.27
CA ARG A 3 -36.72 39.58 24.27
C ARG A 3 -35.30 39.05 23.93
N ILE A 4 -34.88 37.78 23.95
CA ILE A 4 -35.51 36.43 24.13
C ILE A 4 -36.40 36.04 22.95
N TYR A 5 -36.20 34.96 22.18
CA TYR A 5 -35.08 34.01 21.88
C TYR A 5 -35.57 33.15 20.65
N VAL A 6 -34.72 32.30 20.03
CA VAL A 6 -35.09 31.20 19.06
C VAL A 6 -35.61 31.68 17.69
N GLY A 7 -35.38 31.04 16.53
CA GLY A 7 -34.57 29.91 16.03
C GLY A 7 -34.43 30.11 14.49
N LEU A 8 -33.81 29.30 13.64
CA LEU A 8 -33.64 27.84 13.55
C LEU A 8 -32.48 27.61 12.55
N LEU A 9 -31.28 27.23 12.99
CA LEU A 9 -30.80 25.84 12.98
C LEU A 9 -31.08 25.07 11.68
N LEU A 10 -30.26 25.35 10.66
CA LEU A 10 -30.04 24.48 9.50
C LEU A 10 -28.55 24.09 9.46
N LEU A 11 -28.14 23.38 10.52
CA LEU A 11 -26.88 22.64 10.54
C LEU A 11 -27.06 21.46 9.58
N THR A 12 -26.68 21.66 8.32
CA THR A 12 -26.47 20.55 7.39
C THR A 12 -25.37 19.68 7.98
N LEU A 13 -25.77 18.56 8.58
CA LEU A 13 -24.86 17.46 8.88
C LEU A 13 -24.23 17.00 7.56
N VAL A 14 -23.05 17.51 7.28
CA VAL A 14 -22.07 16.77 6.51
C VAL A 14 -21.76 15.56 7.38
N LEU A 15 -22.32 14.40 7.06
CA LEU A 15 -21.77 13.13 7.51
C LEU A 15 -20.39 13.01 6.84
N THR A 16 -19.39 13.64 7.43
CA THR A 16 -18.04 13.14 7.33
C THR A 16 -18.06 11.78 8.02
N ALA A 17 -18.27 10.73 7.24
CA ALA A 17 -17.94 9.36 7.63
C ALA A 17 -16.41 9.24 7.71
N CYS A 18 -15.80 10.03 8.59
CA CYS A 18 -14.38 10.01 8.91
C CYS A 18 -14.14 8.85 9.89
N GLY A 19 -14.46 7.64 9.42
CA GLY A 19 -14.02 6.37 10.02
C GLY A 19 -12.60 6.00 9.56
N GLY A 20 -11.83 6.99 9.10
CA GLY A 20 -10.43 6.81 8.71
C GLY A 20 -9.55 6.77 9.95
N GLY A 21 -9.26 5.56 10.43
CA GLY A 21 -8.05 5.32 11.21
C GLY A 21 -6.79 5.67 10.38
N ASP A 22 -5.63 5.64 11.02
CA ASP A 22 -4.38 6.03 10.36
C ASP A 22 -4.01 5.03 9.24
N THR A 23 -4.12 5.50 7.98
CA THR A 23 -3.74 4.74 6.78
C THR A 23 -2.37 5.14 6.25
N ALA A 24 -1.54 5.80 7.08
CA ALA A 24 -0.13 5.98 6.78
C ALA A 24 0.56 4.62 6.64
N VAL A 25 1.35 4.48 5.58
CA VAL A 25 2.21 3.32 5.33
C VAL A 25 3.63 3.85 5.34
N ALA A 26 4.43 3.41 6.32
CA ALA A 26 5.82 3.81 6.42
C ALA A 26 6.65 3.21 5.28
N ASP A 27 7.55 4.02 4.72
CA ASP A 27 8.55 3.57 3.75
C ASP A 27 9.40 2.43 4.36
N PRO A 28 9.88 1.46 3.55
CA PRO A 28 10.57 0.29 4.06
C PRO A 28 11.92 0.63 4.74
N PRO A 29 12.43 -0.22 5.66
CA PRO A 29 13.70 0.01 6.34
C PRO A 29 14.86 0.04 5.34
N ALA A 30 15.89 0.85 5.66
CA ALA A 30 17.11 1.02 4.86
C ALA A 30 16.89 1.31 3.35
N ALA A 31 15.75 1.92 3.01
CA ALA A 31 15.30 2.05 1.63
C ALA A 31 15.50 3.45 1.04
N ARG A 32 15.63 3.51 -0.29
CA ARG A 32 15.59 4.73 -1.09
C ARG A 32 14.62 4.58 -2.27
N PRO A 33 13.87 5.63 -2.65
CA PRO A 33 13.06 5.58 -3.87
C PRO A 33 13.95 5.47 -5.12
N PHE A 34 13.51 4.73 -6.13
CA PHE A 34 14.18 4.63 -7.44
C PHE A 34 13.17 4.38 -8.58
N GLU A 35 13.59 4.60 -9.83
CA GLU A 35 12.74 4.40 -11.02
C GLU A 35 13.02 3.11 -11.79
N THR A 36 14.29 2.72 -11.98
CA THR A 36 14.70 1.42 -12.59
C THR A 36 15.73 0.69 -11.72
N SER A 37 15.63 -0.64 -11.66
CA SER A 37 16.45 -1.49 -10.76
C SER A 37 17.84 -1.79 -11.31
N GLY A 38 18.05 -1.55 -12.60
CA GLY A 38 19.25 -1.93 -13.34
C GLY A 38 19.23 -3.38 -13.86
N SER A 39 18.21 -4.17 -13.54
CA SER A 39 17.99 -5.50 -14.11
C SER A 39 16.66 -5.54 -14.87
N GLU A 40 16.70 -5.84 -16.17
CA GLU A 40 15.50 -5.98 -17.02
C GLU A 40 14.51 -7.02 -16.48
N GLN A 41 15.02 -8.06 -15.80
CA GLN A 41 14.21 -9.13 -15.21
C GLN A 41 13.41 -8.63 -14.00
N VAL A 42 14.03 -7.80 -13.16
CA VAL A 42 13.39 -7.19 -11.99
C VAL A 42 12.43 -6.10 -12.44
N ASP A 43 12.81 -5.27 -13.42
CA ASP A 43 11.94 -4.24 -13.98
C ASP A 43 10.68 -4.84 -14.64
N ALA A 44 10.81 -5.98 -15.35
CA ALA A 44 9.68 -6.74 -15.88
C ALA A 44 8.78 -7.32 -14.77
N LEU A 45 9.37 -7.88 -13.71
CA LEU A 45 8.63 -8.41 -12.57
C LEU A 45 7.81 -7.32 -11.83
N ILE A 46 8.37 -6.12 -11.68
CA ILE A 46 7.65 -4.95 -11.14
C ILE A 46 6.50 -4.55 -12.08
N ALA A 47 6.70 -4.58 -13.40
CA ALA A 47 5.67 -4.24 -14.39
C ALA A 47 4.47 -5.20 -14.31
N ASP A 48 4.71 -6.51 -14.27
CA ASP A 48 3.68 -7.54 -14.09
C ASP A 48 2.89 -7.31 -12.79
N TRP A 49 3.57 -7.04 -11.67
CA TRP A 49 2.91 -6.75 -10.40
C TRP A 49 2.08 -5.47 -10.46
N ARG A 50 2.62 -4.40 -11.06
CA ARG A 50 1.92 -3.13 -11.24
C ARG A 50 0.61 -3.33 -12.00
N GLU A 51 0.62 -4.10 -13.08
CA GLU A 51 -0.57 -4.38 -13.89
C GLU A 51 -1.60 -5.21 -13.10
N VAL A 52 -1.19 -6.39 -12.60
CA VAL A 52 -2.09 -7.32 -11.91
C VAL A 52 -2.67 -6.72 -10.61
N ALA A 53 -1.85 -6.01 -9.82
CA ALA A 53 -2.30 -5.36 -8.60
C ALA A 53 -3.26 -4.20 -8.89
N TRP A 54 -2.98 -3.40 -9.93
CA TRP A 54 -3.85 -2.28 -10.27
C TRP A 54 -5.20 -2.74 -10.81
N GLU A 55 -5.24 -3.76 -11.67
CA GLU A 55 -6.50 -4.36 -12.09
C GLU A 55 -7.31 -4.92 -10.91
N ALA A 56 -6.65 -5.59 -9.96
CA ALA A 56 -7.31 -6.14 -8.79
C ALA A 56 -7.94 -5.03 -7.93
N MET A 57 -7.21 -3.93 -7.71
CA MET A 57 -7.71 -2.77 -6.97
C MET A 57 -8.88 -2.07 -7.68
N LEU A 58 -8.81 -1.91 -9.01
CA LEU A 58 -9.93 -1.37 -9.79
C LEU A 58 -11.18 -2.25 -9.70
N ARG A 59 -11.03 -3.58 -9.75
CA ARG A 59 -12.15 -4.54 -9.55
C ARG A 59 -12.74 -4.48 -8.15
N ASP A 60 -11.92 -4.13 -7.15
CA ASP A 60 -12.29 -3.91 -5.75
C ASP A 60 -12.83 -2.49 -5.47
N GLY A 61 -12.97 -1.66 -6.53
CA GLY A 61 -13.61 -0.34 -6.46
C GLY A 61 -12.68 0.81 -6.07
N VAL A 62 -11.36 0.60 -6.01
CA VAL A 62 -10.38 1.67 -5.75
C VAL A 62 -10.45 2.73 -6.85
N LYS A 63 -10.51 4.00 -6.44
CA LYS A 63 -10.66 5.14 -7.34
C LYS A 63 -9.33 5.51 -8.01
N PRO A 64 -9.25 5.68 -9.34
CA PRO A 64 -8.02 6.04 -10.07
C PRO A 64 -7.27 7.26 -9.51
N GLU A 65 -8.00 8.30 -9.11
CA GLU A 65 -7.45 9.54 -8.55
C GLU A 65 -6.82 9.39 -7.16
N THR A 66 -6.96 8.22 -6.52
CA THR A 66 -6.36 7.91 -5.21
C THR A 66 -5.11 7.04 -5.32
N LYS A 67 -4.66 6.71 -6.55
CA LYS A 67 -3.51 5.83 -6.78
C LYS A 67 -2.22 6.45 -6.25
N GLU A 68 -1.68 5.87 -5.18
CA GLU A 68 -0.34 6.14 -4.65
C GLU A 68 0.56 4.95 -5.03
N GLU A 69 1.60 5.18 -5.82
CA GLU A 69 2.56 4.16 -6.23
C GLU A 69 3.98 4.58 -5.87
N LYS A 70 4.76 3.67 -5.29
CA LYS A 70 6.18 3.88 -4.97
C LYS A 70 6.99 2.61 -5.25
N ILE A 71 8.24 2.81 -5.64
CA ILE A 71 9.25 1.76 -5.83
C ILE A 71 10.47 2.12 -4.98
N PHE A 72 11.00 1.15 -4.24
CA PHE A 72 12.12 1.34 -3.32
C PHE A 72 13.18 0.26 -3.45
N LEU A 73 14.44 0.64 -3.29
CA LEU A 73 15.59 -0.26 -3.20
C LEU A 73 16.09 -0.19 -1.77
N SER A 74 16.18 -1.33 -1.11
CA SER A 74 16.64 -1.48 0.26
C SER A 74 17.83 -2.41 0.37
N THR A 75 18.70 -2.16 1.34
CA THR A 75 19.73 -3.12 1.77
C THR A 75 19.23 -4.07 2.87
N ALA A 76 17.99 -3.94 3.33
CA ALA A 76 17.36 -4.87 4.24
C ALA A 76 16.94 -6.15 3.50
N SER A 77 16.95 -7.27 4.20
CA SER A 77 16.53 -8.58 3.69
C SER A 77 15.03 -8.64 3.43
N LEU A 78 14.61 -9.57 2.56
CA LEU A 78 13.19 -9.82 2.30
C LEU A 78 12.39 -10.16 3.57
N ALA A 79 13.03 -10.77 4.57
CA ALA A 79 12.43 -11.07 5.87
C ALA A 79 12.15 -9.80 6.70
N GLU A 80 13.09 -8.85 6.74
CA GLU A 80 12.91 -7.54 7.39
C GLU A 80 11.84 -6.71 6.67
N ILE A 81 11.80 -6.76 5.34
CA ILE A 81 10.73 -6.13 4.55
C ILE A 81 9.37 -6.76 4.87
N GLN A 82 9.29 -8.09 4.97
CA GLN A 82 8.07 -8.77 5.39
C GLN A 82 7.65 -8.29 6.78
N GLU A 83 8.50 -8.42 7.79
CA GLU A 83 8.20 -8.03 9.19
C GLU A 83 7.73 -6.57 9.31
N HIS A 84 8.38 -5.64 8.61
CA HIS A 84 7.98 -4.23 8.54
C HIS A 84 6.51 -4.07 8.11
N TYR A 85 6.09 -4.70 7.01
CA TYR A 85 4.70 -4.61 6.55
C TYR A 85 3.73 -5.49 7.33
N GLU A 86 4.17 -6.59 7.94
CA GLU A 86 3.33 -7.36 8.86
C GLU A 86 2.93 -6.55 10.09
N SER A 87 3.80 -5.62 10.55
CA SER A 87 3.54 -4.72 11.68
C SER A 87 2.30 -3.83 11.50
N LEU A 88 1.90 -3.52 10.25
CA LEU A 88 0.68 -2.77 9.92
C LEU A 88 -0.59 -3.37 10.54
N THR A 89 -0.59 -4.68 10.77
CA THR A 89 -1.71 -5.40 11.42
C THR A 89 -1.96 -4.98 12.87
N SER A 90 -0.97 -4.38 13.53
CA SER A 90 -1.14 -3.75 14.85
C SER A 90 -1.90 -2.42 14.78
N ASN A 91 -1.93 -1.78 13.61
CA ASN A 91 -2.55 -0.48 13.34
C ASN A 91 -3.86 -0.61 12.56
N GLY A 92 -4.61 -1.71 12.77
CA GLY A 92 -5.96 -1.90 12.21
C GLY A 92 -6.00 -2.37 10.75
N TRP A 93 -4.85 -2.54 10.07
CA TRP A 93 -4.83 -3.18 8.76
C TRP A 93 -5.10 -4.68 8.88
N TRP A 94 -5.88 -5.26 7.97
CA TRP A 94 -6.00 -6.72 7.85
C TRP A 94 -5.29 -7.21 6.59
N ARG A 95 -4.67 -8.39 6.69
CA ARG A 95 -3.99 -9.06 5.57
C ARG A 95 -5.03 -9.83 4.76
N LEU A 96 -5.19 -9.50 3.47
CA LEU A 96 -6.16 -10.14 2.58
C LEU A 96 -5.70 -11.53 2.14
N GLN A 97 -4.54 -11.58 1.49
CA GLN A 97 -3.98 -12.83 0.96
C GLN A 97 -2.47 -12.66 0.72
N ARG A 98 -1.69 -13.69 1.06
CA ARG A 98 -0.39 -13.94 0.43
C ARG A 98 -0.67 -14.69 -0.87
N MET A 99 -0.17 -14.22 -2.02
CA MET A 99 -0.43 -14.92 -3.28
C MET A 99 0.18 -16.34 -3.24
N PRO A 100 -0.58 -17.41 -3.54
CA PRO A 100 -0.04 -18.76 -3.58
C PRO A 100 0.97 -18.90 -4.73
N GLY A 101 2.13 -19.50 -4.47
CA GLY A 101 3.14 -19.82 -5.50
C GLY A 101 4.48 -19.12 -5.34
N LEU A 102 4.61 -18.16 -4.42
CA LEU A 102 5.86 -17.46 -4.17
C LEU A 102 6.64 -18.11 -3.02
N SER A 103 7.65 -18.90 -3.39
CA SER A 103 8.57 -19.60 -2.49
C SER A 103 9.98 -19.06 -2.64
N GLY A 104 10.67 -18.80 -1.52
CA GLY A 104 12.05 -18.34 -1.50
C GLY A 104 12.17 -16.81 -1.52
N ASP A 105 12.10 -16.24 -2.73
CA ASP A 105 12.81 -14.98 -3.01
C ASP A 105 11.88 -13.79 -3.29
N VAL A 106 10.56 -13.99 -3.13
CA VAL A 106 9.52 -12.99 -3.44
C VAL A 106 8.43 -12.92 -2.36
N LEU A 107 8.10 -11.70 -1.95
CA LEU A 107 6.94 -11.32 -1.15
C LEU A 107 5.88 -10.69 -2.07
N LEU A 108 4.62 -11.15 -2.00
CA LEU A 108 3.49 -10.42 -2.59
C LEU A 108 2.26 -10.57 -1.70
N THR A 109 1.86 -9.47 -1.06
CA THR A 109 0.85 -9.46 0.00
C THR A 109 -0.09 -8.27 -0.14
N GLY A 110 -1.40 -8.53 -0.07
CA GLY A 110 -2.44 -7.50 0.03
C GLY A 110 -2.82 -7.21 1.48
N TYR A 111 -3.06 -5.93 1.78
CA TYR A 111 -3.59 -5.41 3.03
C TYR A 111 -4.76 -4.46 2.76
N GLU A 112 -5.66 -4.32 3.71
CA GLU A 112 -6.74 -3.32 3.70
C GLU A 112 -6.89 -2.65 5.06
N HIS A 113 -7.35 -1.40 5.06
CA HIS A 113 -7.78 -0.67 6.24
C HIS A 113 -8.97 0.23 5.88
N GLY A 114 -10.18 -0.18 6.29
CA GLY A 114 -11.42 0.54 6.00
C GLY A 114 -11.74 0.52 4.50
N THR A 115 -11.68 1.67 3.85
CA THR A 115 -11.84 1.82 2.39
C THR A 115 -10.50 1.87 1.65
N THR A 116 -9.37 1.79 2.34
CA THR A 116 -8.03 1.87 1.74
C THR A 116 -7.46 0.46 1.53
N SER A 117 -6.98 0.19 0.33
CA SER A 117 -6.30 -1.05 -0.04
C SER A 117 -4.81 -0.77 -0.30
N LEU A 118 -3.94 -1.73 0.04
CA LEU A 118 -2.49 -1.68 -0.15
C LEU A 118 -2.01 -3.03 -0.70
N VAL A 119 -1.18 -3.00 -1.74
CA VAL A 119 -0.41 -4.15 -2.22
C VAL A 119 1.07 -3.87 -2.02
N VAL A 120 1.77 -4.84 -1.43
CA VAL A 120 3.23 -4.84 -1.28
C VAL A 120 3.80 -6.03 -2.05
N GLY A 121 4.59 -5.74 -3.07
CA GLY A 121 5.51 -6.68 -3.70
C GLY A 121 6.94 -6.43 -3.22
N ALA A 122 7.74 -7.46 -3.01
CA ALA A 122 9.18 -7.30 -2.84
C ALA A 122 9.94 -8.53 -3.35
N VAL A 123 11.18 -8.34 -3.81
CA VAL A 123 12.05 -9.39 -4.37
C VAL A 123 13.50 -9.11 -3.99
N ASP A 124 14.25 -10.16 -3.67
CA ASP A 124 15.70 -10.07 -3.62
C ASP A 124 16.25 -10.00 -5.06
N ALA A 125 16.71 -8.82 -5.47
CA ALA A 125 17.18 -8.58 -6.83
C ALA A 125 18.48 -9.34 -7.14
N SER A 126 19.22 -9.81 -6.14
CA SER A 126 20.45 -10.59 -6.35
C SER A 126 20.19 -11.94 -7.01
N ALA A 127 19.00 -12.53 -6.81
CA ALA A 127 18.55 -13.72 -7.53
C ALA A 127 18.37 -13.48 -9.05
N TYR A 128 18.30 -12.22 -9.47
CA TYR A 128 18.04 -11.76 -10.84
C TYR A 128 19.17 -10.83 -11.37
N GLY A 129 20.37 -10.93 -10.79
CA GLY A 129 21.55 -10.18 -11.22
C GLY A 129 21.56 -8.68 -10.88
N GLY A 130 20.61 -8.21 -10.06
CA GLY A 130 20.63 -6.88 -9.45
C GLY A 130 21.29 -6.88 -8.06
N GLU A 131 21.12 -5.79 -7.31
CA GLU A 131 21.60 -5.65 -5.93
C GLU A 131 20.45 -5.30 -4.99
N GLY A 132 20.47 -5.83 -3.76
CA GLY A 132 19.53 -5.50 -2.69
C GLY A 132 18.11 -6.04 -2.87
N THR A 133 17.21 -5.63 -1.98
CA THR A 133 15.78 -5.96 -2.07
C THR A 133 15.04 -4.83 -2.76
N VAL A 134 14.31 -5.14 -3.83
CA VAL A 134 13.41 -4.20 -4.50
C VAL A 134 12.00 -4.38 -3.93
N ILE A 135 11.35 -3.27 -3.60
CA ILE A 135 9.99 -3.21 -3.04
C ILE A 135 9.10 -2.35 -3.93
N TYR A 136 7.95 -2.88 -4.31
CA TYR A 136 6.85 -2.18 -4.97
C TYR A 136 5.71 -1.99 -3.96
N THR A 137 5.22 -0.77 -3.80
CA THR A 137 4.01 -0.49 -3.01
C THR A 137 2.97 0.23 -3.86
N LEU A 138 1.74 -0.26 -3.82
CA LEU A 138 0.59 0.33 -4.49
C LEU A 138 -0.56 0.49 -3.49
N LYS A 139 -1.00 1.72 -3.28
CA LYS A 139 -2.08 2.08 -2.34
C LYS A 139 -3.17 2.86 -3.08
N GLY A 140 -4.41 2.73 -2.61
CA GLY A 140 -5.54 3.52 -3.09
C GLY A 140 -6.78 3.33 -2.22
N THR A 141 -7.82 4.10 -2.48
CA THR A 141 -9.04 4.17 -1.66
C THR A 141 -10.30 4.05 -2.52
N LYS A 142 -11.29 3.32 -2.01
CA LYS A 142 -12.61 3.07 -2.63
C LYS A 142 -13.53 4.30 -2.58
#